data_AF-A0A0K9XLI3-F1
#
_entry.id   AF-A0A0K9XLI3-F1
#
_cell.length_a   1.000
_cell.length_b   1.000
_cell.length_c   1.000
_cell.angle_alpha   90.00
_cell.angle_beta   90.00
_cell.angle_gamma   90.00
#
_symmetry.space_group_name_H-M   'P 1'
#
loop_
_entity.id
_entity.type
_entity.pdbx_description
1 polymer ?
#
loop_
_entity_poly.entity_id
_entity_poly.type
_entity_poly.pdbx_seq_one_letter_code
_entity_poly.pdbx_strand_id
1 'polypeptide(L)' 'MVLLDERRGRYWQLNGTGALVLRALLDGATPEEAAALLARTHPVSRDRAAADVAALLEHLTRAGLVTAP' A
#
# COMPACT_ATOMS: atom_id res chain seq x y z
N MET A 1 2.97 -2.71 10.33
CA MET A 1 1.62 -3.30 10.20
C MET A 1 1.78 -4.74 9.72
N VAL A 2 0.95 -5.67 10.18
CA VAL A 2 0.97 -7.07 9.73
C VAL A 2 -0.40 -7.42 9.17
N LEU A 3 -0.42 -8.09 8.02
CA LEU A 3 -1.61 -8.66 7.39
C LEU A 3 -1.56 -10.17 7.54
N LEU A 4 -2.68 -10.78 7.87
CA LEU A 4 -2.82 -12.23 7.96
C LEU A 4 -3.72 -12.72 6.83
N ASP A 5 -3.20 -13.57 5.95
CA ASP A 5 -4.02 -14.41 5.08
C ASP A 5 -4.53 -15.59 5.94
N GLU A 6 -5.73 -15.47 6.49
CA GLU A 6 -6.35 -16.50 7.33
C GLU A 6 -6.63 -17.80 6.56
N ARG A 7 -6.76 -17.75 5.23
CA ARG A 7 -7.04 -18.94 4.41
C ARG A 7 -5.79 -19.80 4.24
N ARG A 8 -4.61 -19.18 4.19
CA ARG A 8 -3.33 -19.86 3.98
C ARG A 8 -2.40 -19.84 5.20
N GLY A 9 -2.80 -19.19 6.29
CA GLY A 9 -2.01 -19.03 7.51
C GLY A 9 -0.72 -18.21 7.32
N ARG A 10 -0.66 -17.35 6.30
CA ARG A 10 0.56 -16.58 5.97
C ARG A 10 0.47 -15.17 6.50
N TYR A 11 1.56 -14.69 7.09
CA TYR A 11 1.68 -13.31 7.54
C TYR A 11 2.51 -12.48 6.55
N TRP A 12 2.10 -11.24 6.37
CA TRP A 12 2.79 -10.24 5.56
C TRP A 12 3.08 -9.02 6.41
N GLN A 13 4.35 -8.66 6.52
CA GLN A 13 4.74 -7.47 7.25
C GLN A 13 4.98 -6.33 6.27
N LEU A 14 4.24 -5.24 6.47
CA LEU A 14 4.46 -4.00 5.72
C LEU A 14 5.51 -3.14 6.42
N ASN A 15 6.39 -2.55 5.61
CA ASN A 15 7.27 -1.47 6.04
C ASN A 15 6.45 -0.20 6.38
N GLY A 16 7.12 0.82 6.93
CA GLY A 16 6.43 2.04 7.40
C GLY A 16 5.62 2.75 6.32
N THR A 17 6.20 2.89 5.12
CA THR A 17 5.55 3.54 3.98
C THR A 17 4.37 2.72 3.44
N GLY A 18 4.52 1.40 3.31
CA GLY A 18 3.45 0.51 2.86
C GLY A 18 2.28 0.46 3.86
N ALA A 19 2.56 0.51 5.16
CA ALA A 19 1.52 0.61 6.18
C ALA A 19 0.75 1.93 6.11
N LEU A 20 1.44 3.05 5.83
CA LEU A 20 0.83 4.36 5.64
C LEU A 20 -0.09 4.37 4.40
N VAL A 21 0.40 3.87 3.27
CA VAL A 21 -0.37 3.79 2.02
C VAL A 21 -1.60 2.91 2.21
N LEU A 22 -1.43 1.71 2.78
CA LEU A 22 -2.55 0.80 2.98
C LEU A 22 -3.61 1.38 3.93
N ARG A 23 -3.20 2.07 4.99
CA ARG A 23 -4.15 2.74 5.88
C ARG A 23 -4.97 3.78 5.13
N ALA A 24 -4.34 4.65 4.34
CA ALA A 24 -5.04 5.67 3.57
C ALA A 24 -6.08 5.07 2.62
N LEU A 25 -5.72 3.99 1.92
CA LEU A 25 -6.63 3.27 1.03
C LEU A 25 -7.81 2.63 1.78
N LEU A 26 -7.57 2.03 2.95
CA LEU A 26 -8.62 1.48 3.82
C LEU A 26 -9.56 2.57 4.36
N ASP A 27 -9.04 3.78 4.55
CA ASP A 27 -9.81 4.95 4.97
C ASP A 27 -10.58 5.60 3.80
N GLY A 28 -10.48 5.04 2.58
CA GLY A 28 -11.24 5.44 1.39
C GLY A 28 -10.51 6.35 0.42
N ALA A 29 -9.22 6.62 0.62
CA ALA A 29 -8.42 7.43 -0.30
C ALA A 29 -8.19 6.70 -1.63
N THR A 30 -8.01 7.45 -2.72
CA THR A 30 -7.57 6.89 -3.99
C THR A 30 -6.05 6.57 -3.98
N PRO A 31 -5.55 5.72 -4.90
CA PRO A 31 -4.11 5.51 -5.06
C PRO A 31 -3.31 6.80 -5.28
N GLU A 32 -3.86 7.76 -6.01
CA GLU A 32 -3.24 9.06 -6.26
C GLU A 32 -3.16 9.91 -4.99
N GLU A 33 -4.22 9.90 -4.17
CA GLU A 33 -4.24 10.58 -2.87
C GLU A 33 -3.26 9.95 -1.89
N ALA A 34 -3.16 8.62 -1.88
CA ALA A 34 -2.18 7.89 -1.07
C ALA A 34 -0.74 8.18 -1.53
N ALA A 35 -0.48 8.29 -2.84
CA ALA A 35 0.81 8.69 -3.39
C ALA A 35 1.16 10.13 -3.02
N ALA A 36 0.18 11.05 -3.08
CA ALA A 36 0.36 12.44 -2.66
C ALA A 36 0.67 12.52 -1.15
N LEU A 37 0.00 11.71 -0.32
CA LEU A 37 0.29 11.61 1.10
C LEU A 37 1.72 11.09 1.36
N LEU A 38 2.14 10.05 0.63
CA LEU A 38 3.47 9.47 0.75
C LEU A 38 4.56 10.50 0.40
N ALA A 39 4.40 11.23 -0.72
CA ALA A 39 5.32 12.28 -1.15
C ALA A 39 5.34 13.51 -0.22
N ARG A 40 4.26 13.75 0.54
CA ARG A 40 4.22 14.80 1.57
C ARG A 40 4.93 14.38 2.86
N THR A 41 4.88 13.10 3.19
CA THR A 41 5.39 12.57 4.46
C THR A 41 6.87 12.18 4.35
N HIS A 42 7.34 11.85 3.15
CA HIS A 42 8.72 11.46 2.87
C HIS A 42 9.31 12.32 1.75
N PRO A 43 10.64 12.58 1.75
CA PRO A 43 11.31 13.38 0.72
C PRO A 43 11.49 12.56 -0.58
N VAL A 44 10.39 12.20 -1.23
CA VAL A 44 10.37 11.49 -2.52
C VAL A 44 9.58 12.27 -3.56
N SER A 45 9.91 12.09 -4.83
CA SER A 45 9.14 12.72 -5.91
C SER A 45 7.74 12.10 -6.02
N ARG A 46 6.79 12.85 -6.59
CA ARG A 46 5.44 12.36 -6.84
C ARG A 46 5.43 11.11 -7.73
N ASP A 47 6.25 11.10 -8.78
CA ASP A 47 6.36 9.96 -9.69
C ASP A 47 6.88 8.71 -8.97
N ARG A 48 7.87 8.89 -8.08
CA ARG A 48 8.39 7.80 -7.26
C ARG A 48 7.34 7.28 -6.31
N ALA A 49 6.63 8.18 -5.63
CA ALA A 49 5.56 7.80 -4.71
C ALA A 49 4.43 7.04 -5.42
N ALA A 50 4.02 7.49 -6.60
CA ALA A 50 3.01 6.81 -7.41
C ALA A 50 3.48 5.40 -7.84
N ALA A 51 4.72 5.26 -8.29
CA ALA A 51 5.30 3.97 -8.63
C ALA A 51 5.38 3.02 -7.43
N ASP A 52 5.75 3.52 -6.25
CA ASP A 52 5.83 2.72 -5.03
C ASP A 52 4.43 2.27 -4.55
N VAL A 53 3.41 3.14 -4.65
CA VAL A 53 2.00 2.79 -4.37
C VAL A 53 1.50 1.72 -5.34
N ALA A 54 1.76 1.88 -6.64
CA ALA A 54 1.36 0.90 -7.66
C ALA A 54 2.03 -0.47 -7.41
N ALA A 55 3.34 -0.48 -7.14
CA ALA A 55 4.07 -1.71 -6.87
C ALA A 55 3.60 -2.42 -5.58
N LEU A 56 3.19 -1.64 -4.57
CA LEU A 56 2.58 -2.20 -3.35
C LEU A 56 1.24 -2.86 -3.67
N LEU A 57 0.35 -2.19 -4.38
CA LEU A 57 -0.97 -2.72 -4.76
C LEU A 57 -0.83 -3.99 -5.60
N GLU A 58 0.11 -4.00 -6.55
CA GLU A 58 0.37 -5.17 -7.38
C GLU A 58 0.86 -6.37 -6.54
N HIS A 59 1.78 -6.14 -5.59
CA HIS A 59 2.25 -7.19 -4.69
C HIS A 59 1.13 -7.74 -3.80
N LEU A 60 0.33 -6.87 -3.20
CA LEU A 60 -0.79 -7.28 -2.35
C LEU A 60 -1.86 -8.03 -3.15
N THR A 61 -2.12 -7.61 -4.39
CA THR A 61 -3.07 -8.29 -5.29
C THR A 61 -2.56 -9.67 -5.69
N ARG A 62 -1.28 -9.79 -6.08
CA ARG A 62 -0.64 -11.09 -6.37
C ARG A 62 -0.62 -12.02 -5.16
N ALA A 63 -0.51 -11.47 -3.96
CA ALA A 63 -0.62 -12.23 -2.71
C ALA A 63 -2.06 -12.63 -2.36
N GLY A 64 -3.07 -12.12 -3.08
CA GLY A 64 -4.49 -12.36 -2.81
C GLY A 64 -5.00 -11.65 -1.56
N LEU A 65 -4.33 -10.58 -1.12
CA LEU A 65 -4.65 -9.84 0.10
C LEU A 65 -5.58 -8.66 -0.14
N VAL A 66 -5.57 -8.10 -1.36
CA VAL A 66 -6.47 -7.04 -1.80
C VAL A 66 -7.02 -7.38 -3.17
N THR A 67 -8.18 -6.83 -3.49
CA THR A 67 -8.71 -6.80 -4.86
C THR A 67 -8.40 -5.43 -5.43
N ALA A 68 -7.80 -5.38 -6.62
CA ALA A 68 -7.65 -4.11 -7.33
C ALA A 68 -9.05 -3.48 -7.51
N PRO A 69 -9.18 -2.15 -7.31
CA PRO A 69 -10.41 -1.44 -7.64
C PRO A 69 -10.74 -1.54 -9.13
#